data_AF-A0A382ERN4-F1
#
_entry.id   AF-A0A382ERN4-F1
#
_cell.length_a   1.000
_cell.length_b   1.000
_cell.length_c   1.000
_cell.angle_alpha   90.00
_cell.angle_beta   90.00
_cell.angle_gamma   90.00
#
_symmetry.space_group_name_H-M   'P 1'
#
loop_
_entity.id
_entity.type
_entity.pdbx_description
1 polymer ?
#
loop_
_entity_poly.entity_id
_entity_poly.type
_entity_poly.pdbx_seq_one_letter_code
_entity_poly.pdbx_strand_id
1 'polypeptide(L)' 'MDSAIKEEIRTLLEHAGYDVPDNELDGMIRVYQINQARLKLLHAADLDDEEVAGTFSPKTTGGLEAS' A
#
# COMPACT_ATOMS: atom_id res chain seq x y z
N MET A 1 4.21 4.27 22.61
CA MET A 1 3.93 4.82 21.26
C MET A 1 4.40 3.84 20.19
N ASP A 2 5.62 3.30 20.28
CA ASP A 2 6.11 2.28 19.32
C ASP A 2 5.37 0.93 19.37
N SER A 3 4.88 0.50 20.53
CA SER A 3 4.18 -0.80 20.66
C SER A 3 2.87 -0.86 19.86
N ALA A 4 2.12 0.25 19.79
CA ALA A 4 0.87 0.31 19.03
C ALA A 4 1.11 0.28 17.51
N ILE A 5 2.17 0.95 17.05
CA ILE A 5 2.57 0.95 15.64
C ILE A 5 3.08 -0.44 15.23
N LYS A 6 3.83 -1.11 16.12
CA LYS A 6 4.32 -2.46 15.87
C LYS A 6 3.18 -3.48 15.73
N GLU A 7 2.16 -3.38 16.58
CA GLU A 7 0.93 -4.18 16.45
C GLU A 7 0.20 -3.90 15.13
N GLU A 8 0.03 -2.64 14.75
CA GLU A 8 -0.64 -2.28 13.49
C GLU A 8 0.09 -2.85 12.26
N ILE A 9 1.43 -2.72 12.22
CA ILE A 9 2.23 -3.28 11.13
C ILE A 9 2.12 -4.80 11.10
N ARG A 10 2.12 -5.46 12.27
CA ARG A 10 1.93 -6.91 12.36
C ARG A 10 0.57 -7.31 11.77
N THR A 11 -0.50 -6.64 12.17
CA THR A 11 -1.85 -6.89 11.62
C THR A 11 -1.92 -6.68 10.11
N LEU A 12 -1.28 -5.63 9.58
CA LEU A 12 -1.24 -5.37 8.14
C LEU A 12 -0.50 -6.48 7.37
N LEU A 13 0.61 -6.97 7.92
CA LEU A 13 1.40 -8.04 7.32
C LEU A 13 0.66 -9.38 7.35
N GLU A 14 0.02 -9.71 8.48
CA GLU A 14 -0.82 -10.89 8.62
C GLU A 14 -1.97 -10.90 7.59
N HIS A 15 -2.68 -9.77 7.43
CA HIS A 15 -3.73 -9.65 6.42
C HIS A 15 -3.22 -9.78 4.98
N ALA A 16 -1.97 -9.39 4.72
CA ALA A 16 -1.31 -9.57 3.44
C ALA A 16 -0.69 -10.97 3.26
N GLY A 17 -0.80 -11.85 4.27
CA GLY A 17 -0.29 -13.22 4.24
C GLY A 17 1.21 -13.34 4.51
N TYR A 18 1.83 -12.30 5.08
CA TYR A 18 3.24 -12.31 5.47
C TYR A 18 3.39 -12.65 6.95
N ASP A 19 4.26 -13.64 7.24
CA ASP A 19 4.73 -13.94 8.58
C ASP A 19 6.15 -13.39 8.74
N VAL A 20 6.28 -12.26 9.44
CA VAL A 20 7.54 -11.50 9.55
C VAL A 20 8.02 -11.53 11.00
N PRO A 21 9.27 -11.94 11.26
CA PRO A 21 9.79 -12.04 12.62
C PRO A 21 10.02 -10.66 13.26
N ASP A 22 9.98 -10.62 14.60
CA ASP A 22 10.02 -9.39 15.39
C ASP A 22 11.26 -8.51 15.18
N ASN A 23 12.40 -9.10 14.79
CA ASN A 23 13.64 -8.39 14.49
C ASN A 23 13.59 -7.65 13.14
N GLU A 24 12.74 -8.06 12.21
CA GLU A 24 12.53 -7.38 10.93
C GLU A 24 11.46 -6.28 11.05
N LEU A 25 10.48 -6.48 11.94
CA LEU A 25 9.44 -5.49 12.24
C LEU A 25 10.01 -4.14 12.68
N ASP A 26 11.08 -4.12 13.48
CA ASP A 26 11.69 -2.88 13.97
C ASP A 26 12.23 -2.01 12.82
N GLY A 27 12.78 -2.63 11.78
CA GLY A 27 13.21 -1.92 10.56
C GLY A 27 12.04 -1.34 9.77
N MET A 28 10.89 -2.04 9.77
CA MET A 28 9.68 -1.65 9.06
C MET A 28 8.96 -0.49 9.73
N ILE A 29 8.98 -0.39 11.07
CA ILE A 29 8.39 0.74 11.82
C ILE A 29 8.90 2.08 11.30
N ARG A 30 10.21 2.20 11.07
CA ARG A 30 10.81 3.44 10.56
C ARG A 30 10.29 3.81 9.18
N VAL A 31 10.19 2.83 8.28
CA VAL A 31 9.70 3.04 6.91
C VAL A 31 8.22 3.41 6.92
N TYR A 32 7.42 2.71 7.73
CA TYR A 32 6.00 2.96 7.92
C TYR A 32 5.73 4.40 8.39
N GLN A 33 6.46 4.88 9.40
CA GLN A 33 6.32 6.25 9.90
C GLN A 33 6.66 7.32 8.86
N ILE A 34 7.73 7.10 8.07
CA ILE A 34 8.10 8.01 6.97
C ILE A 34 6.99 8.06 5.92
N ASN A 35 6.45 6.90 5.54
CA ASN A 35 5.38 6.84 4.54
C ASN A 35 4.08 7.48 5.05
N GLN A 36 3.72 7.27 6.32
CA GLN A 36 2.58 7.95 6.94
C GLN A 36 2.73 9.48 6.92
N ALA A 37 3.92 9.99 7.20
CA ALA A 37 4.18 11.43 7.11
C ALA A 37 4.02 11.95 5.67
N ARG A 38 4.49 11.20 4.67
CA ARG A 38 4.35 11.55 3.25
C ARG A 38 2.89 11.49 2.78
N LEU A 39 2.13 10.48 3.19
CA LEU A 39 0.72 10.33 2.89
C LEU A 39 -0.10 11.50 3.45
N LYS A 40 0.21 12.00 4.66
CA LYS A 40 -0.43 13.20 5.21
C LYS A 40 -0.20 14.44 4.36
N LEU A 41 1.00 14.61 3.78
CA LEU A 41 1.28 15.70 2.86
C LEU A 41 0.46 15.56 1.57
N LEU A 42 0.36 14.35 1.03
CA LEU A 42 -0.41 14.08 -0.18
C LEU A 42 -1.91 14.28 0.05
N HIS A 43 -2.45 13.83 1.18
CA HIS A 43 -3.86 14.00 1.52
C HIS A 43 -4.24 15.45 1.83
N ALA A 44 -3.26 16.29 2.16
CA ALA A 44 -3.46 17.73 2.31
C ALA A 44 -3.35 18.49 0.99
N ALA A 45 -2.90 17.84 -0.08
CA ALA A 45 -2.93 18.43 -1.41
C ALA A 45 -4.40 18.48 -1.89
N ASP A 46 -4.77 19.61 -2.48
CA ASP A 46 -6.06 19.80 -3.14
C ASP A 46 -6.02 18.99 -4.45
N LEU A 47 -6.40 17.73 -4.35
CA LEU A 47 -6.46 16.80 -5.48
C LEU A 47 -7.91 16.77 -5.98
N ASP A 48 -8.08 16.92 -7.29
CA ASP A 48 -9.38 16.74 -7.94
C ASP A 48 -9.77 15.25 -7.86
N ASP A 49 -10.99 14.97 -7.40
CA ASP A 49 -11.50 13.61 -7.18
C ASP A 49 -11.61 12.81 -8.50
N GLU A 50 -11.54 13.46 -9.66
CA GLU A 50 -11.73 12.85 -10.98
C GLU A 50 -10.43 12.47 -11.72
N GLU A 51 -9.25 12.96 -11.32
CA GLU A 51 -8.01 12.77 -12.09
C GLU A 51 -7.14 11.61 -11.57
N VAL A 52 -7.37 10.40 -12.11
CA VAL A 52 -6.44 9.27 -11.95
C VAL A 52 -5.40 9.31 -13.07
N ALA A 53 -4.13 9.50 -12.72
CA ALA A 53 -3.04 9.42 -13.69
C ALA A 53 -2.85 7.98 -14.20
N GLY A 54 -3.35 7.69 -15.41
CA GLY A 54 -3.10 6.43 -16.13
C GLY A 54 -4.31 5.91 -16.90
N THR A 55 -4.05 5.18 -18.00
CA THR A 55 -5.11 4.50 -18.75
C THR A 55 -5.18 3.03 -18.35
N PHE A 56 -6.35 2.60 -17.86
CA PHE A 56 -6.63 1.18 -17.69
C PHE A 56 -6.96 0.57 -19.07
N SER A 57 -6.05 -0.25 -19.60
CA SER A 57 -6.30 -1.05 -20.81
C SER A 57 -6.47 -2.52 -20.41
N PRO A 58 -7.70 -2.98 -20.16
CA PRO A 58 -7.96 -4.40 -20.00
C PRO A 58 -7.80 -5.02 -21.39
N LYS A 59 -6.62 -5.57 -21.68
CA LYS A 59 -6.52 -6.53 -22.77
C LYS A 59 -7.37 -7.72 -22.33
N THR A 60 -8.59 -7.79 -22.85
CA THR A 60 -9.47 -8.94 -22.73
C THR A 60 -8.68 -10.17 -23.15
N THR A 61 -8.45 -11.07 -22.20
CA THR A 61 -8.10 -12.45 -22.49
C THR A 61 -9.23 -13.06 -23.31
N GLY A 62 -9.08 -13.15 -24.63
CA GLY A 62 -9.97 -13.92 -25.49
C GLY A 62 -10.37 -13.28 -26.80
N GLY A 63 -9.40 -12.86 -27.63
CA GLY A 63 -9.61 -12.59 -29.06
C GLY A 63 -9.12 -13.76 -29.90
N LEU A 64 -9.59 -14.99 -29.62
CA LEU A 64 -9.57 -16.07 -30.60
C LEU A 64 -10.81 -15.86 -31.48
N GLU A 65 -10.71 -14.90 -32.41
CA GLU A 65 -11.64 -14.85 -33.53
C GLU A 65 -11.29 -16.01 -34.44
N ALA A 66 -12.14 -17.02 -34.40
CA ALA A 66 -12.19 -18.08 -35.37
C ALA A 66 -12.55 -17.48 -36.74
N SER A 67 -11.69 -17.64 -37.74
CA SER A 67 -11.98 -18.06 -39.13
C SER A 67 -10.77 -17.85 -40.02
#